data_AF-A0A661MCC2-F1
#
_entry.id   AF-A0A661MCC2-F1
#
_cell.length_a   1.000
_cell.length_b   1.000
_cell.length_c   1.000
_cell.angle_alpha   90.00
_cell.angle_beta   90.00
_cell.angle_gamma   90.00
#
_symmetry.space_group_name_H-M   'P 1'
#
loop_
_entity.id
_entity.type
_entity.pdbx_description
1 polymer ?
#
loop_
_entity_poly.entity_id
_entity_poly.type
_entity_poly.pdbx_seq_one_letter_code
_entity_poly.pdbx_strand_id
1 'polypeptide(L)'
;MKRIMSLAIYLLLGLMPWFISPKKSEAVEAICATVKIEIEQELTFERVAFDARMTINNGLVGIPLNNVEATVNIQDSEKNDASSSFSIQVFGLNNIAAIDGSGTVEPDTSAEIHWLIIPSPGAGGTDPAGQVYYVSATLEYELKGEEQVTEVAPDIIVVRPQPVLVLDYFYPEFVYGDDPFTMETEAPIPYDIGVRIKNTGYGGVKNLVIESGQPIIKENEQGLLIDFKILNSWVNDEPVQPTLMVDFGDIDPGACSIARWKMISSLMGQFISFETEFAHSDELGGELTSLIQDVYAHLLIKDVLIDLPGKDNIKDFLARDGDSIRVYSSDGLDEQVIPYRDEDATTTGAPSNQDPEITVAVSPTGGPLYVKISEPGGGNVEISSVVRSDGKRLLSDN
;
A
#
# COMPACT_ATOMS: atom_id res chain seq x y z
N MET A 1 -60.77 84.58 26.60
CA MET A 1 -60.63 84.61 28.08
C MET A 1 -61.25 83.35 28.66
N LYS A 2 -60.54 82.69 29.59
CA LYS A 2 -60.95 81.56 30.50
C LYS A 2 -61.15 80.19 29.80
N ARG A 3 -60.31 79.15 30.04
CA ARG A 3 -60.19 78.25 31.23
C ARG A 3 -61.54 77.54 31.54
N ILE A 4 -61.71 76.22 31.74
CA ILE A 4 -60.85 75.12 32.23
C ILE A 4 -61.68 73.79 32.23
N MET A 5 -61.00 72.62 32.24
CA MET A 5 -61.43 71.25 32.70
C MET A 5 -62.53 70.50 31.90
N SER A 6 -62.54 69.17 31.77
CA SER A 6 -61.91 68.13 32.60
C SER A 6 -61.58 66.84 31.82
N LEU A 7 -60.77 66.03 32.49
CA LEU A 7 -60.01 64.83 32.14
C LEU A 7 -60.87 63.54 32.15
N ALA A 8 -60.63 62.63 31.19
CA ALA A 8 -60.86 61.19 31.38
C ALA A 8 -59.86 60.38 30.52
N ILE A 9 -59.03 59.62 31.22
CA ILE A 9 -58.01 58.68 30.74
C ILE A 9 -58.67 57.31 30.59
N TYR A 10 -58.42 56.57 29.50
CA TYR A 10 -57.76 55.26 29.56
C TYR A 10 -57.36 54.72 28.18
N LEU A 11 -56.11 54.26 28.18
CA LEU A 11 -55.27 53.59 27.21
C LEU A 11 -55.92 52.35 26.55
N LEU A 12 -55.67 52.13 25.26
CA LEU A 12 -55.36 50.80 24.72
C LEU A 12 -54.57 50.91 23.41
N LEU A 13 -53.29 50.55 23.49
CA LEU A 13 -52.39 50.35 22.35
C LEU A 13 -52.82 49.12 21.54
N GLY A 14 -52.85 49.25 20.21
CA GLY A 14 -52.97 48.13 19.28
C GLY A 14 -52.14 48.41 18.03
N LEU A 15 -51.03 47.70 17.91
CA LEU A 15 -50.02 47.80 16.85
C LEU A 15 -50.60 47.54 15.44
N MET A 16 -50.14 48.36 14.49
CA MET A 16 -50.36 48.20 13.06
C MET A 16 -49.28 47.25 12.48
N PRO A 17 -49.61 46.22 11.69
CA PRO A 17 -48.64 45.26 11.18
C PRO A 17 -47.90 45.83 9.96
N TRP A 18 -46.58 45.96 10.06
CA TRP A 18 -45.70 46.02 8.89
C TRP A 18 -45.64 44.64 8.25
N PHE A 19 -46.12 44.53 7.01
CA PHE A 19 -45.82 43.41 6.14
C PHE A 19 -44.33 43.45 5.79
N ILE A 20 -43.51 42.74 6.58
CA ILE A 20 -42.16 42.34 6.18
C ILE A 20 -42.34 40.98 5.50
N SER A 21 -42.21 40.93 4.19
CA SER A 21 -42.12 39.66 3.46
C SER A 21 -41.00 38.81 4.09
N PRO A 22 -41.21 37.51 4.35
CA PRO A 22 -40.09 36.66 4.66
C PRO A 22 -39.17 36.65 3.43
N LYS A 23 -37.96 37.18 3.57
CA LYS A 23 -36.87 36.76 2.68
C LYS A 23 -36.79 35.25 2.85
N LYS A 24 -37.18 34.49 1.83
CA LYS A 24 -36.68 33.14 1.67
C LYS A 24 -35.17 33.25 1.76
N SER A 25 -34.61 32.71 2.83
CA SER A 25 -33.23 32.28 2.81
C SER A 25 -33.19 31.24 1.70
N GLU A 26 -32.64 31.60 0.54
CA GLU A 26 -32.07 30.60 -0.34
C GLU A 26 -31.01 29.92 0.52
N ALA A 27 -31.31 28.71 0.97
CA ALA A 27 -30.25 27.76 1.24
C ALA A 27 -29.55 27.60 -0.09
N VAL A 28 -28.45 28.33 -0.26
CA VAL A 28 -27.39 27.90 -1.17
C VAL A 28 -27.11 26.50 -0.67
N GLU A 29 -27.46 25.48 -1.48
CA GLU A 29 -26.93 24.14 -1.29
C GLU A 29 -25.44 24.35 -1.12
N ALA A 30 -24.95 24.16 0.11
CA ALA A 30 -23.54 24.17 0.39
C ALA A 30 -22.99 23.03 -0.46
N ILE A 31 -22.44 23.39 -1.61
CA ILE A 31 -21.69 22.51 -2.48
C ILE A 31 -20.51 22.12 -1.60
N CYS A 32 -20.59 20.97 -0.91
CA CYS A 32 -19.39 20.37 -0.34
C CYS A 32 -18.45 20.20 -1.52
N ALA A 33 -17.31 20.90 -1.50
CA ALA A 33 -16.25 20.63 -2.45
C ALA A 33 -15.78 19.19 -2.21
N THR A 34 -16.35 18.24 -2.93
CA THR A 34 -15.86 16.86 -2.90
C THR A 34 -14.58 16.84 -3.70
N VAL A 35 -13.45 16.77 -2.99
CA VAL A 35 -12.14 16.67 -3.59
C VAL A 35 -11.77 15.19 -3.68
N LYS A 36 -11.65 14.63 -4.88
CA LYS A 36 -11.06 13.28 -5.06
C LYS A 36 -9.55 13.37 -5.03
N ILE A 37 -8.92 12.73 -4.06
CA ILE A 37 -7.46 12.64 -3.91
C ILE A 37 -7.02 11.21 -4.26
N GLU A 38 -5.90 11.07 -4.96
CA GLU A 38 -5.29 9.79 -5.34
C GLU A 38 -3.78 9.85 -5.19
N ILE A 39 -3.14 8.74 -4.81
CA ILE A 39 -1.68 8.67 -4.63
C ILE A 39 -1.13 7.49 -5.41
N GLU A 40 -0.51 7.75 -6.55
CA GLU A 40 0.17 6.73 -7.35
C GLU A 40 1.40 6.17 -6.58
N GLN A 41 1.67 4.88 -6.71
CA GLN A 41 2.74 4.18 -5.97
C GLN A 41 3.51 3.25 -6.88
N GLU A 42 4.82 3.46 -7.02
CA GLU A 42 5.74 2.57 -7.72
C GLU A 42 6.58 1.78 -6.70
N LEU A 43 6.85 0.51 -6.98
CA LEU A 43 7.70 -0.35 -6.15
C LEU A 43 8.88 -0.89 -6.95
N THR A 44 10.06 -0.86 -6.34
CA THR A 44 11.27 -1.44 -6.94
C THR A 44 11.95 -2.41 -5.96
N PHE A 45 12.42 -3.53 -6.50
CA PHE A 45 13.19 -4.54 -5.77
C PHE A 45 14.02 -5.38 -6.76
N GLU A 46 15.07 -6.04 -6.26
CA GLU A 46 15.96 -6.86 -7.07
C GLU A 46 15.39 -8.27 -7.33
N ARG A 47 15.40 -8.73 -8.59
CA ARG A 47 15.14 -10.12 -8.96
C ARG A 47 16.43 -10.85 -9.30
N VAL A 48 16.41 -12.17 -9.13
CA VAL A 48 17.50 -13.06 -9.56
C VAL A 48 17.13 -13.66 -10.91
N ALA A 49 18.03 -13.48 -11.89
CA ALA A 49 18.00 -14.16 -13.19
C ALA A 49 19.33 -14.88 -13.40
N PHE A 50 19.31 -15.90 -14.26
CA PHE A 50 20.51 -16.66 -14.61
C PHE A 50 20.97 -16.28 -16.02
N ASP A 51 22.26 -15.96 -16.18
CA ASP A 51 22.91 -15.81 -17.48
C ASP A 51 23.45 -17.19 -17.90
N ALA A 52 22.84 -17.77 -18.93
CA ALA A 52 23.30 -19.01 -19.54
C ALA A 52 24.08 -18.69 -20.81
N ARG A 53 25.33 -19.17 -20.89
CA ARG A 53 26.20 -18.97 -22.04
C ARG A 53 26.53 -20.28 -22.72
N MET A 54 26.32 -20.34 -24.02
CA MET A 54 26.79 -21.43 -24.88
C MET A 54 27.79 -20.90 -25.90
N THR A 55 28.90 -21.63 -26.09
CA THR A 55 29.89 -21.35 -27.14
C THR A 55 29.89 -22.47 -28.16
N ILE A 56 29.67 -22.11 -29.42
CA ILE A 56 29.80 -23.00 -30.58
C ILE A 56 31.18 -22.76 -31.20
N ASN A 57 32.02 -23.79 -31.25
CA ASN A 57 33.35 -23.70 -31.87
C ASN A 57 33.33 -24.43 -33.21
N ASN A 58 33.39 -23.68 -34.32
CA ASN A 58 33.55 -24.25 -35.65
C ASN A 58 35.04 -24.33 -36.02
N GLY A 59 35.70 -25.42 -35.63
CA GLY A 59 37.11 -25.69 -35.97
C GLY A 59 37.35 -26.28 -37.36
N LEU A 60 36.34 -26.25 -38.26
CA LEU A 60 36.47 -26.80 -39.61
C LEU A 60 37.00 -25.73 -40.57
N VAL A 61 38.04 -26.10 -41.34
CA VAL A 61 38.63 -25.22 -42.34
C VAL A 61 37.72 -25.13 -43.57
N GLY A 62 37.27 -23.92 -43.90
CA GLY A 62 36.48 -23.62 -45.10
C GLY A 62 35.07 -24.22 -45.15
N ILE A 63 34.55 -24.75 -44.04
CA ILE A 63 33.21 -25.35 -43.96
C ILE A 63 32.39 -24.62 -42.87
N PRO A 64 31.34 -23.88 -43.21
CA PRO A 64 30.46 -23.24 -42.22
C PRO A 64 29.51 -24.26 -41.59
N LEU A 65 28.97 -23.90 -40.42
CA LEU A 65 27.77 -24.53 -39.86
C LEU A 65 26.58 -23.67 -40.23
N ASN A 66 25.65 -24.20 -41.02
CA ASN A 66 24.46 -23.45 -41.49
C ASN A 66 23.22 -23.85 -40.68
N ASN A 67 22.13 -23.11 -40.87
CA ASN A 67 20.82 -23.36 -40.26
C ASN A 67 20.89 -23.61 -38.75
N VAL A 68 21.69 -22.81 -38.06
CA VAL A 68 21.93 -23.01 -36.63
C VAL A 68 20.68 -22.65 -35.84
N GLU A 69 20.16 -23.62 -35.09
CA GLU A 69 19.06 -23.49 -34.14
C GLU A 69 19.53 -23.95 -32.75
N ALA A 70 19.24 -23.15 -31.72
CA ALA A 70 19.63 -23.47 -30.36
C ALA A 70 18.46 -23.25 -29.39
N THR A 71 18.00 -24.34 -28.77
CA THR A 71 16.86 -24.33 -27.86
C THR A 71 17.28 -24.76 -26.47
N VAL A 72 17.02 -23.93 -25.46
CA VAL A 72 17.26 -24.27 -24.06
C VAL A 72 16.14 -25.17 -23.55
N ASN A 73 16.50 -26.23 -22.83
CA ASN A 73 15.56 -27.13 -22.17
C ASN A 73 15.86 -27.14 -20.67
N ILE A 74 14.83 -27.14 -19.84
CA ILE A 74 14.98 -27.16 -18.39
C ILE A 74 14.22 -28.35 -17.81
N GLN A 75 14.88 -29.12 -16.96
CA GLN A 75 14.28 -30.26 -16.25
C GLN A 75 14.35 -30.06 -14.74
N ASP A 76 13.34 -30.57 -14.02
CA ASP A 76 13.36 -30.61 -12.56
C ASP A 76 14.24 -31.75 -12.02
N SER A 77 14.32 -31.88 -10.68
CA SER A 77 15.07 -32.94 -10.02
C SER A 77 14.62 -34.36 -10.36
N GLU A 78 13.37 -34.51 -10.82
CA GLU A 78 12.75 -35.78 -11.22
C GLU A 78 12.89 -36.05 -12.73
N LYS A 79 13.54 -35.14 -13.47
CA LYS A 79 13.74 -35.14 -14.93
C LYS A 79 12.47 -34.89 -15.74
N ASN A 80 11.45 -34.28 -15.15
CA ASN A 80 10.30 -33.78 -15.90
C ASN A 80 10.66 -32.47 -16.58
N ASP A 81 10.06 -32.20 -17.74
CA ASP A 81 10.19 -30.88 -18.39
C ASP A 81 9.59 -29.79 -17.49
N ALA A 82 10.42 -28.80 -17.19
CA ALA A 82 10.09 -27.65 -16.36
C ALA A 82 10.28 -26.33 -17.12
N SER A 83 10.50 -26.37 -18.43
CA SER A 83 10.77 -25.17 -19.25
C SER A 83 9.67 -24.11 -19.14
N SER A 84 8.41 -24.51 -18.93
CA SER A 84 7.28 -23.60 -18.71
C SER A 84 7.32 -22.83 -17.37
N SER A 85 8.17 -23.24 -16.43
CA SER A 85 8.39 -22.54 -15.16
C SER A 85 9.41 -21.39 -15.28
N PHE A 86 9.87 -21.10 -16.49
CA PHE A 86 10.88 -20.09 -16.76
C PHE A 86 10.50 -19.26 -17.99
N SER A 87 10.81 -17.97 -17.95
CA SER A 87 10.94 -17.15 -19.17
C SER A 87 12.38 -17.24 -19.64
N ILE A 88 12.58 -17.64 -20.90
CA ILE A 88 13.90 -17.78 -21.51
C ILE A 88 13.98 -16.79 -22.66
N GLN A 89 14.93 -15.87 -22.60
CA GLN A 89 15.09 -14.83 -23.60
C GLN A 89 16.52 -14.83 -24.14
N VAL A 90 16.68 -14.62 -25.44
CA VAL A 90 18.01 -14.40 -26.02
C VAL A 90 18.47 -13.00 -25.62
N PHE A 91 19.51 -12.94 -24.80
CA PHE A 91 20.06 -11.71 -24.27
C PHE A 91 21.17 -11.14 -25.16
N GLY A 92 21.93 -12.01 -25.83
CA GLY A 92 23.01 -11.58 -26.70
C GLY A 92 23.50 -12.68 -27.63
N LEU A 93 23.93 -12.26 -28.82
CA LEU A 93 24.56 -13.11 -29.81
C LEU A 93 25.89 -12.48 -30.22
N ASN A 94 26.95 -13.28 -30.34
CA ASN A 94 28.26 -12.84 -30.80
C ASN A 94 28.77 -13.79 -31.89
N ASN A 95 29.25 -13.23 -33.00
CA ASN A 95 29.68 -13.96 -34.21
C ASN A 95 28.65 -14.94 -34.78
N ILE A 96 27.36 -14.68 -34.55
CA ILE A 96 26.22 -15.35 -35.16
C ILE A 96 25.04 -14.35 -35.22
N ALA A 97 24.26 -14.39 -36.30
CA ALA A 97 23.18 -13.43 -36.50
C ALA A 97 21.84 -13.85 -35.86
N ALA A 98 21.59 -15.16 -35.77
CA ALA A 98 20.35 -15.74 -35.27
C ALA A 98 20.56 -17.19 -34.81
N ILE A 99 19.63 -17.71 -34.01
CA ILE A 99 19.63 -19.09 -33.49
C ILE A 99 18.28 -19.78 -33.70
N ASP A 100 17.53 -19.33 -34.70
CA ASP A 100 16.16 -19.77 -35.05
C ASP A 100 16.13 -20.65 -36.32
N GLY A 101 17.27 -21.27 -36.64
CA GLY A 101 17.44 -22.06 -37.87
C GLY A 101 17.84 -21.22 -39.09
N SER A 102 18.02 -19.91 -38.96
CA SER A 102 18.61 -19.05 -40.01
C SER A 102 20.08 -18.68 -39.76
N GLY A 103 20.63 -19.08 -38.61
CA GLY A 103 21.99 -18.77 -38.18
C GLY A 103 23.08 -19.44 -39.00
N THR A 104 24.28 -18.84 -39.00
CA THR A 104 25.49 -19.43 -39.58
C THR A 104 26.70 -19.13 -38.70
N VAL A 105 27.55 -20.14 -38.49
CA VAL A 105 28.84 -20.00 -37.82
C VAL A 105 29.96 -20.27 -38.82
N GLU A 106 30.77 -19.24 -39.07
CA GLU A 106 31.80 -19.26 -40.10
C GLU A 106 32.95 -20.26 -39.80
N PRO A 107 33.67 -20.74 -40.82
CA PRO A 107 34.81 -21.64 -40.65
C PRO A 107 35.93 -21.03 -39.78
N ASP A 108 36.60 -21.84 -38.97
CA ASP A 108 37.67 -21.43 -38.05
C ASP A 108 37.27 -20.28 -37.09
N THR A 109 35.98 -20.20 -36.72
CA THR A 109 35.47 -19.19 -35.77
C THR A 109 34.68 -19.82 -34.62
N SER A 110 34.36 -18.99 -33.63
CA SER A 110 33.48 -19.34 -32.52
C SER A 110 32.34 -18.33 -32.42
N ALA A 111 31.14 -18.85 -32.19
CA ALA A 111 29.95 -18.07 -31.88
C ALA A 111 29.56 -18.24 -30.42
N GLU A 112 28.96 -17.21 -29.84
CA GLU A 112 28.45 -17.24 -28.47
C GLU A 112 27.00 -16.80 -28.41
N ILE A 113 26.26 -17.50 -27.56
CA ILE A 113 24.84 -17.29 -27.34
C ILE A 113 24.64 -17.11 -25.85
N HIS A 114 23.99 -16.02 -25.48
CA HIS A 114 23.62 -15.70 -24.11
C HIS A 114 22.10 -15.71 -23.98
N TRP A 115 21.60 -16.46 -23.01
CA TRP A 115 20.21 -16.42 -22.60
C TRP A 115 20.07 -15.85 -21.21
N LEU A 116 19.06 -15.02 -21.02
CA LEU A 116 18.56 -14.66 -19.70
C LEU A 116 17.43 -15.63 -19.34
N ILE A 117 17.64 -16.40 -18.28
CA ILE A 117 16.66 -17.37 -17.75
C ILE A 117 16.07 -16.79 -16.46
N ILE A 118 14.78 -16.48 -16.50
CA ILE A 118 14.06 -15.82 -15.42
C ILE A 118 13.03 -16.81 -14.84
N PRO A 119 13.17 -17.23 -13.56
CA PRO A 119 12.20 -18.13 -12.96
C PRO A 119 10.84 -17.45 -12.76
N SER A 120 9.77 -18.13 -13.16
CA SER A 120 8.39 -17.70 -12.91
C SER A 120 8.03 -17.86 -11.42
N PRO A 121 6.98 -17.16 -10.93
CA PRO A 121 6.46 -17.36 -9.58
C PRO A 121 6.25 -18.83 -9.22
N GLY A 122 6.80 -19.24 -8.07
CA GLY A 122 6.70 -20.61 -7.56
C GLY A 122 7.81 -21.58 -7.98
N ALA A 123 8.64 -21.26 -8.98
CA ALA A 123 9.74 -22.12 -9.42
C ALA A 123 10.75 -22.44 -8.30
N GLY A 124 10.90 -21.54 -7.32
CA GLY A 124 11.78 -21.76 -6.17
C GLY A 124 11.23 -22.68 -5.09
N GLY A 125 9.96 -23.11 -5.19
CA GLY A 125 9.28 -23.87 -4.15
C GLY A 125 9.16 -23.10 -2.83
N THR A 126 9.13 -23.83 -1.72
CA THR A 126 8.97 -23.29 -0.37
C THR A 126 10.16 -23.56 0.56
N ASP A 127 11.07 -24.46 0.16
CA ASP A 127 12.27 -24.79 0.93
C ASP A 127 13.32 -23.67 0.75
N PRO A 128 13.85 -23.05 1.84
CA PRO A 128 14.89 -22.05 1.75
C PRO A 128 16.16 -22.49 1.00
N ALA A 129 16.43 -23.80 0.93
CA ALA A 129 17.53 -24.34 0.13
C ALA A 129 17.31 -24.18 -1.38
N GLY A 130 16.06 -24.03 -1.82
CA GLY A 130 15.65 -23.90 -3.21
C GLY A 130 15.47 -25.22 -3.94
N GLN A 131 14.95 -25.12 -5.15
CA GLN A 131 14.70 -26.22 -6.06
C GLN A 131 15.83 -26.33 -7.08
N VAL A 132 16.26 -27.57 -7.33
CA VAL A 132 17.33 -27.87 -8.30
C VAL A 132 16.72 -28.09 -9.68
N TYR A 133 17.29 -27.42 -10.68
CA TYR A 133 16.94 -27.61 -12.09
C TYR A 133 18.19 -27.90 -12.91
N TYR A 134 18.00 -28.72 -13.95
CA TYR A 134 19.01 -29.05 -14.94
C TYR A 134 18.72 -28.28 -16.22
N VAL A 135 19.63 -27.40 -16.61
CA VAL A 135 19.51 -26.58 -17.82
C VAL A 135 20.42 -27.16 -18.88
N SER A 136 19.85 -27.64 -19.97
CA SER A 136 20.57 -28.11 -21.16
C SER A 136 20.17 -27.29 -22.38
N ALA A 137 20.80 -27.57 -23.52
CA ALA A 137 20.39 -27.02 -24.80
C ALA A 137 20.44 -28.09 -25.88
N THR A 138 19.54 -28.01 -26.85
CA THR A 138 19.61 -28.76 -28.11
C THR A 138 20.14 -27.82 -29.18
N LEU A 139 21.24 -28.21 -29.83
CA LEU A 139 21.82 -27.49 -30.95
C LEU A 139 21.56 -28.29 -32.23
N GLU A 140 20.82 -27.70 -33.16
CA GLU A 140 20.59 -28.22 -34.50
C GLU A 140 21.34 -27.37 -35.52
N TYR A 141 21.97 -28.00 -36.50
CA TYR A 141 22.70 -27.31 -37.57
C TYR A 141 22.88 -28.21 -38.78
N GLU A 142 23.14 -27.61 -39.94
CA GLU A 142 23.48 -28.32 -41.17
C GLU A 142 25.01 -28.29 -41.40
N LEU A 143 25.59 -29.47 -41.62
CA LEU A 143 26.97 -29.64 -42.01
C LEU A 143 27.05 -30.38 -43.35
N LYS A 144 27.55 -29.69 -44.39
CA LYS A 144 27.69 -30.22 -45.76
C LYS A 144 26.37 -30.77 -46.36
N GLY A 145 25.23 -30.15 -46.04
CA GLY A 145 23.92 -30.60 -46.52
C GLY A 145 23.25 -31.68 -45.67
N GLU A 146 23.86 -32.09 -44.55
CA GLU A 146 23.28 -33.05 -43.60
C GLU A 146 22.96 -32.37 -42.28
N GLU A 147 21.74 -32.55 -41.79
CA GLU A 147 21.31 -32.09 -40.46
C GLU A 147 22.04 -32.86 -39.36
N GLN A 148 22.50 -32.13 -38.35
CA GLN A 148 23.14 -32.61 -37.16
C GLN A 148 22.37 -32.10 -35.95
N VAL A 149 22.18 -32.96 -34.96
CA VAL A 149 21.58 -32.62 -33.67
C VAL A 149 22.58 -32.96 -32.58
N THR A 150 22.87 -32.00 -31.71
CA THR A 150 23.79 -32.16 -30.58
C THR A 150 23.09 -31.73 -29.30
N GLU A 151 23.00 -32.66 -28.34
CA GLU A 151 22.55 -32.33 -26.98
C GLU A 151 23.73 -31.80 -26.16
N VAL A 152 23.58 -30.59 -25.65
CA VAL A 152 24.53 -29.97 -24.74
C VAL A 152 24.31 -30.55 -23.35
N ALA A 153 25.41 -30.94 -22.70
CA ALA A 153 25.34 -31.49 -21.35
C ALA A 153 24.69 -30.48 -20.39
N PRO A 154 23.81 -30.93 -19.49
CA PRO A 154 23.13 -30.03 -18.58
C PRO A 154 24.09 -29.44 -17.54
N ASP A 155 23.84 -28.18 -17.19
CA ASP A 155 24.36 -27.56 -15.97
C ASP A 155 23.25 -27.44 -14.92
N ILE A 156 23.63 -27.18 -13.66
CA ILE A 156 22.70 -27.13 -12.54
C ILE A 156 22.50 -25.68 -12.11
N ILE A 157 21.24 -25.28 -12.00
CA ILE A 157 20.84 -24.06 -11.29
C ILE A 157 20.03 -24.42 -10.05
N VAL A 158 20.12 -23.56 -9.04
CA VAL A 158 19.29 -23.67 -7.83
C VAL A 158 18.44 -22.42 -7.74
N VAL A 159 17.12 -22.60 -7.84
CA VAL A 159 16.15 -21.51 -7.74
C VAL A 159 15.65 -21.46 -6.31
N ARG A 160 15.95 -20.37 -5.61
CA ARG A 160 15.42 -20.15 -4.25
C ARG A 160 13.98 -19.66 -4.29
N PRO A 161 13.19 -19.90 -3.24
CA PRO A 161 11.84 -19.37 -3.14
C PRO A 161 11.80 -17.86 -3.35
N GLN A 162 10.71 -17.38 -3.94
CA GLN A 162 10.50 -15.95 -4.21
C GLN A 162 9.63 -15.33 -3.11
N PRO A 163 9.82 -14.04 -2.80
CA PRO A 163 8.89 -13.30 -1.97
C PRO A 163 7.57 -13.10 -2.71
N VAL A 164 6.51 -12.89 -1.93
CA VAL A 164 5.18 -12.54 -2.43
C VAL A 164 4.67 -11.43 -1.53
N LEU A 165 4.31 -10.30 -2.10
CA LEU A 165 3.97 -9.09 -1.35
C LEU A 165 2.48 -8.81 -1.41
N VAL A 166 1.90 -8.53 -0.24
CA VAL A 166 0.54 -8.00 -0.08
C VAL A 166 0.66 -6.63 0.58
N LEU A 167 0.03 -5.62 0.00
CA LEU A 167 0.08 -4.25 0.50
C LEU A 167 -1.28 -3.84 1.05
N ASP A 168 -1.30 -3.37 2.29
CA ASP A 168 -2.45 -2.74 2.91
C ASP A 168 -2.18 -1.25 3.07
N TYR A 169 -2.94 -0.41 2.37
CA TYR A 169 -2.90 1.05 2.52
C TYR A 169 -3.96 1.54 3.47
N PHE A 170 -3.60 2.55 4.27
CA PHE A 170 -4.44 3.13 5.31
C PHE A 170 -4.51 4.64 5.12
N TYR A 171 -5.70 5.18 4.94
CA TYR A 171 -5.90 6.61 4.68
C TYR A 171 -7.16 7.11 5.39
N PRO A 172 -7.22 8.39 5.79
CA PRO A 172 -8.37 8.91 6.52
C PRO A 172 -9.56 9.09 5.56
N GLU A 173 -10.78 9.01 6.09
CA GLU A 173 -11.98 9.32 5.31
C GLU A 173 -12.07 10.82 4.95
N PHE A 174 -11.64 11.69 5.87
CA PHE A 174 -11.66 13.14 5.70
C PHE A 174 -10.31 13.76 6.08
N VAL A 175 -9.94 14.81 5.36
CA VAL A 175 -8.82 15.70 5.70
C VAL A 175 -9.38 17.09 5.96
N TYR A 176 -8.76 17.82 6.89
CA TYR A 176 -9.23 19.14 7.30
C TYR A 176 -8.14 20.18 7.01
N GLY A 177 -8.46 21.08 6.08
CA GLY A 177 -7.70 22.29 5.76
C GLY A 177 -8.64 23.49 5.80
N ASP A 178 -8.30 24.52 5.02
CA ASP A 178 -9.13 25.70 4.83
C ASP A 178 -10.49 25.33 4.18
N ASP A 179 -11.58 25.93 4.66
CA ASP A 179 -12.90 25.86 4.05
C ASP A 179 -13.05 27.02 3.06
N PRO A 180 -13.08 26.77 1.74
CA PRO A 180 -13.21 27.86 0.77
C PRO A 180 -14.57 28.58 0.85
N PHE A 181 -15.51 28.09 1.66
CA PHE A 181 -16.83 28.67 1.87
C PHE A 181 -16.96 29.47 3.18
N THR A 182 -15.92 29.52 4.01
CA THR A 182 -15.87 30.40 5.18
C THR A 182 -15.09 31.68 4.84
N MET A 183 -15.28 32.72 5.66
CA MET A 183 -14.51 33.97 5.52
C MET A 183 -13.18 33.91 6.25
N GLU A 184 -13.06 33.00 7.21
CA GLU A 184 -11.89 32.84 8.06
C GLU A 184 -11.03 31.75 7.47
N THR A 185 -9.71 31.91 7.49
CA THR A 185 -8.82 30.82 7.05
C THR A 185 -8.61 29.82 8.18
N GLU A 186 -9.06 28.58 8.01
CA GLU A 186 -8.84 27.53 9.00
C GLU A 186 -7.41 26.97 8.94
N ALA A 187 -6.83 26.69 10.11
CA ALA A 187 -5.55 26.01 10.18
C ALA A 187 -5.72 24.53 9.84
N PRO A 188 -4.85 23.96 8.98
CA PRO A 188 -4.97 22.55 8.62
C PRO A 188 -4.66 21.63 9.80
N ILE A 189 -5.43 20.55 9.91
CA ILE A 189 -5.29 19.53 10.94
C ILE A 189 -4.43 18.39 10.37
N PRO A 190 -3.31 18.03 11.03
CA PRO A 190 -2.50 16.90 10.61
C PRO A 190 -3.28 15.58 10.61
N TYR A 191 -3.06 14.77 9.59
CA TYR A 191 -3.62 13.43 9.47
C TYR A 191 -2.51 12.43 9.11
N ASP A 192 -2.80 11.15 9.35
CA ASP A 192 -1.89 10.05 9.12
C ASP A 192 -2.32 9.26 7.88
N ILE A 193 -1.35 8.88 7.05
CA ILE A 193 -1.50 7.87 6.00
C ILE A 193 -0.44 6.79 6.29
N GLY A 194 -0.72 5.55 5.95
CA GLY A 194 0.25 4.48 6.11
C GLY A 194 0.12 3.37 5.09
N VAL A 195 1.16 2.55 5.04
CA VAL A 195 1.19 1.29 4.29
C VAL A 195 1.79 0.21 5.16
N ARG A 196 1.22 -0.98 5.11
CA ARG A 196 1.81 -2.21 5.64
C ARG A 196 2.11 -3.14 4.47
N ILE A 197 3.35 -3.60 4.39
CA ILE A 197 3.80 -4.59 3.41
C ILE A 197 3.93 -5.93 4.13
N LYS A 198 3.21 -6.95 3.68
CA LYS A 198 3.33 -8.35 4.12
C LYS A 198 4.10 -9.14 3.08
N ASN A 199 5.18 -9.81 3.49
CA ASN A 199 5.79 -10.84 2.66
C ASN A 199 5.15 -12.21 2.96
N THR A 200 4.14 -12.59 2.19
CA THR A 200 3.45 -13.89 2.28
C THR A 200 4.19 -15.01 1.55
N GLY A 201 5.28 -14.68 0.85
CA GLY A 201 6.13 -15.63 0.14
C GLY A 201 7.14 -16.33 1.04
N TYR A 202 7.89 -17.24 0.44
CA TYR A 202 8.94 -18.03 1.12
C TYR A 202 10.35 -17.49 0.87
N GLY A 203 10.51 -16.57 -0.09
CA GLY A 203 11.74 -15.80 -0.32
C GLY A 203 11.72 -14.48 0.44
N GLY A 204 12.90 -13.95 0.76
CA GLY A 204 13.03 -12.60 1.31
C GLY A 204 13.08 -11.55 0.19
N VAL A 205 12.59 -10.34 0.47
CA VAL A 205 12.84 -9.16 -0.37
C VAL A 205 14.09 -8.46 0.13
N LYS A 206 14.90 -7.91 -0.78
CA LYS A 206 16.07 -7.09 -0.48
C LYS A 206 15.88 -5.68 -1.01
N ASN A 207 16.30 -4.69 -0.21
CA ASN A 207 16.29 -3.27 -0.56
C ASN A 207 14.95 -2.80 -1.15
N LEU A 208 13.83 -3.15 -0.52
CA LEU A 208 12.51 -2.76 -0.99
C LEU A 208 12.30 -1.26 -0.80
N VAL A 209 12.05 -0.56 -1.89
CA VAL A 209 11.71 0.86 -1.88
C VAL A 209 10.32 1.04 -2.49
N ILE A 210 9.48 1.81 -1.80
CA ILE A 210 8.25 2.36 -2.38
C ILE A 210 8.54 3.81 -2.78
N GLU A 211 8.32 4.11 -4.05
CA GLU A 211 8.29 5.46 -4.59
C GLU A 211 6.84 5.87 -4.84
N SER A 212 6.27 6.58 -3.90
CA SER A 212 4.95 7.19 -4.04
C SER A 212 5.03 8.50 -4.82
N GLY A 213 4.18 8.64 -5.84
CA GLY A 213 3.84 9.92 -6.46
C GLY A 213 3.20 10.87 -5.46
N GLN A 214 3.28 12.18 -5.72
CA GLN A 214 2.55 13.18 -4.95
C GLN A 214 1.04 12.97 -5.16
N PRO A 215 0.19 13.19 -4.13
CA PRO A 215 -1.24 13.04 -4.29
C PRO A 215 -1.77 13.97 -5.40
N ILE A 216 -2.56 13.43 -6.33
CA ILE A 216 -3.21 14.18 -7.40
C ILE A 216 -4.70 14.36 -7.11
N ILE A 217 -5.24 15.49 -7.57
CA ILE A 217 -6.66 15.80 -7.46
C ILE A 217 -7.36 15.31 -8.72
N LYS A 218 -8.25 14.32 -8.62
CA LYS A 218 -9.02 13.82 -9.78
C LYS A 218 -10.32 14.59 -10.00
N GLU A 219 -10.95 15.07 -8.93
CA GLU A 219 -12.21 15.81 -9.00
C GLU A 219 -12.12 17.00 -8.06
N ASN A 220 -12.20 18.19 -8.66
CA ASN A 220 -12.31 19.46 -7.98
C ASN A 220 -12.99 20.40 -8.96
N GLU A 221 -14.32 20.33 -9.00
CA GLU A 221 -15.17 21.08 -9.92
C GLU A 221 -14.96 22.61 -9.84
N GLN A 222 -14.32 23.06 -8.75
CA GLN A 222 -14.02 24.46 -8.48
C GLN A 222 -12.59 24.87 -8.88
N GLY A 223 -11.74 23.93 -9.31
CA GLY A 223 -10.37 24.19 -9.76
C GLY A 223 -9.44 24.70 -8.64
N LEU A 224 -9.75 24.39 -7.38
CA LEU A 224 -8.95 24.83 -6.24
C LEU A 224 -7.58 24.14 -6.21
N LEU A 225 -6.51 24.86 -5.85
CA LEU A 225 -5.20 24.26 -5.69
C LEU A 225 -5.12 23.60 -4.31
N ILE A 226 -4.86 22.30 -4.27
CA ILE A 226 -4.66 21.56 -3.03
C ILE A 226 -3.19 21.20 -2.93
N ASP A 227 -2.56 21.76 -1.91
CA ASP A 227 -1.18 21.46 -1.57
C ASP A 227 -1.18 20.43 -0.46
N PHE A 228 -0.45 19.34 -0.71
CA PHE A 228 -0.16 18.33 0.30
C PHE A 228 1.25 18.56 0.82
N LYS A 229 1.39 18.57 2.14
CA LYS A 229 2.70 18.69 2.78
C LYS A 229 2.93 17.56 3.76
N ILE A 230 4.03 16.86 3.56
CA ILE A 230 4.54 15.86 4.49
C ILE A 230 5.25 16.60 5.62
N LEU A 231 4.80 16.37 6.84
CA LEU A 231 5.43 16.88 8.05
C LEU A 231 6.50 15.93 8.53
N ASN A 232 6.20 14.64 8.53
CA ASN A 232 7.07 13.57 9.02
C ASN A 232 6.79 12.26 8.29
N SER A 233 7.80 11.40 8.23
CA SER A 233 7.71 10.04 7.72
C SER A 233 8.40 9.08 8.69
N TRP A 234 7.91 7.84 8.76
CA TRP A 234 8.49 6.76 9.56
C TRP A 234 8.48 5.44 8.81
N VAL A 235 9.46 4.59 9.11
CA VAL A 235 9.47 3.17 8.74
C VAL A 235 9.67 2.37 10.02
N ASN A 236 8.74 1.46 10.35
CA ASN A 236 8.74 0.67 11.58
C ASN A 236 8.95 1.53 12.85
N ASP A 237 8.21 2.64 12.92
CA ASP A 237 8.28 3.69 13.96
C ASP A 237 9.60 4.46 14.07
N GLU A 238 10.59 4.15 13.23
CA GLU A 238 11.83 4.91 13.15
C GLU A 238 11.66 6.10 12.19
N PRO A 239 12.02 7.33 12.60
CA PRO A 239 11.84 8.51 11.77
C PRO A 239 12.78 8.50 10.56
N VAL A 240 12.23 8.78 9.39
CA VAL A 240 12.97 8.92 8.13
C VAL A 240 12.78 10.32 7.54
N GLN A 241 13.41 10.59 6.39
CA GLN A 241 13.22 11.87 5.71
C GLN A 241 11.73 12.08 5.36
N PRO A 242 11.17 13.29 5.55
CA PRO A 242 9.77 13.61 5.19
C PRO A 242 9.53 13.59 3.67
N THR A 243 9.47 12.41 3.10
CA THR A 243 9.22 12.11 1.69
C THR A 243 8.25 10.94 1.60
N LEU A 244 7.52 10.83 0.48
CA LEU A 244 6.69 9.66 0.18
C LEU A 244 7.53 8.49 -0.37
N MET A 245 8.79 8.74 -0.73
CA MET A 245 9.76 7.70 -1.04
C MET A 245 10.35 7.16 0.26
N VAL A 246 10.05 5.90 0.59
CA VAL A 246 10.52 5.26 1.82
C VAL A 246 11.20 3.93 1.51
N ASP A 247 12.31 3.70 2.20
CA ASP A 247 13.11 2.49 2.12
C ASP A 247 12.70 1.54 3.25
N PHE A 248 12.10 0.42 2.90
CA PHE A 248 11.71 -0.63 3.83
C PHE A 248 12.86 -1.60 4.13
N GLY A 249 13.95 -1.53 3.37
CA GLY A 249 15.09 -2.42 3.47
C GLY A 249 14.71 -3.86 3.13
N ASP A 250 15.18 -4.78 3.96
CA ASP A 250 14.95 -6.21 3.78
C ASP A 250 13.67 -6.65 4.49
N ILE A 251 12.84 -7.45 3.82
CA ILE A 251 11.65 -8.07 4.43
C ILE A 251 11.77 -9.58 4.30
N ASP A 252 11.97 -10.23 5.45
CA ASP A 252 12.08 -11.69 5.54
C ASP A 252 10.76 -12.40 5.20
N PRO A 253 10.79 -13.70 4.83
CA PRO A 253 9.59 -14.49 4.61
C PRO A 253 8.66 -14.47 5.82
N GLY A 254 7.37 -14.19 5.60
CA GLY A 254 6.36 -14.10 6.65
C GLY A 254 6.42 -12.83 7.51
N ALA A 255 7.40 -11.94 7.29
CA ALA A 255 7.53 -10.69 8.03
C ALA A 255 6.71 -9.56 7.38
N CYS A 256 6.52 -8.48 8.14
CA CYS A 256 5.95 -7.25 7.64
C CYS A 256 6.88 -6.06 7.86
N SER A 257 6.60 -4.99 7.14
CA SER A 257 7.21 -3.69 7.37
C SER A 257 6.14 -2.61 7.18
N ILE A 258 6.17 -1.57 8.00
CA ILE A 258 5.17 -0.49 8.01
C ILE A 258 5.86 0.84 7.70
N ALA A 259 5.22 1.68 6.88
CA ALA A 259 5.54 3.08 6.79
C ALA A 259 4.34 3.96 7.11
N ARG A 260 4.60 5.13 7.68
CA ARG A 260 3.59 6.15 8.00
C ARG A 260 4.06 7.54 7.63
N TRP A 261 3.10 8.36 7.25
CA TRP A 261 3.31 9.76 6.89
C TRP A 261 2.33 10.64 7.66
N LYS A 262 2.87 11.65 8.34
CA LYS A 262 2.08 12.74 8.90
C LYS A 262 1.97 13.82 7.85
N MET A 263 0.77 14.18 7.44
CA MET A 263 0.54 15.13 6.36
C MET A 263 -0.44 16.22 6.77
N ILE A 264 -0.42 17.33 6.03
CA ILE A 264 -1.47 18.36 6.04
C ILE A 264 -1.90 18.65 4.61
N SER A 265 -3.16 19.04 4.46
CA SER A 265 -3.75 19.50 3.19
C SER A 265 -4.10 20.98 3.32
N SER A 266 -3.93 21.76 2.25
CA SER A 266 -4.35 23.16 2.25
C SER A 266 -5.86 23.34 2.34
N LEU A 267 -6.65 22.38 1.85
CA LEU A 267 -8.12 22.42 1.86
C LEU A 267 -8.70 21.19 2.56
N MET A 268 -9.89 21.37 3.14
CA MET A 268 -10.68 20.23 3.61
C MET A 268 -11.23 19.42 2.43
N GLY A 269 -11.41 18.11 2.63
CA GLY A 269 -11.91 17.22 1.60
C GLY A 269 -12.15 15.81 2.09
N GLN A 270 -12.73 14.98 1.23
CA GLN A 270 -12.96 13.56 1.48
C GLN A 270 -11.97 12.74 0.66
N PHE A 271 -11.24 11.82 1.29
CA PHE A 271 -10.39 10.90 0.56
C PHE A 271 -11.25 9.75 0.01
N ILE A 272 -11.40 9.63 -1.30
CA ILE A 272 -12.35 8.69 -1.90
C ILE A 272 -11.71 7.54 -2.69
N SER A 273 -10.40 7.58 -2.95
CA SER A 273 -9.69 6.45 -3.56
C SER A 273 -8.20 6.48 -3.30
N PHE A 274 -7.58 5.31 -3.32
CA PHE A 274 -6.15 5.12 -3.36
C PHE A 274 -5.87 4.23 -4.57
N GLU A 275 -5.29 4.77 -5.63
CA GLU A 275 -4.96 4.01 -6.86
C GLU A 275 -3.45 3.79 -6.91
N THR A 276 -3.02 2.57 -7.18
CA THR A 276 -1.60 2.19 -7.21
C THR A 276 -1.24 1.59 -8.56
N GLU A 277 -0.18 2.07 -9.19
CA GLU A 277 0.33 1.53 -10.45
C GLU A 277 1.68 0.83 -10.22
N PHE A 278 1.72 -0.49 -10.39
CA PHE A 278 2.95 -1.24 -10.26
C PHE A 278 3.56 -1.52 -11.62
N ALA A 279 4.69 -0.90 -11.91
CA ALA A 279 5.48 -1.23 -13.07
C ALA A 279 6.49 -2.33 -12.73
N HIS A 280 6.58 -3.35 -13.57
CA HIS A 280 7.76 -4.20 -13.64
C HIS A 280 8.44 -3.98 -14.98
N SER A 281 9.77 -4.11 -15.02
CA SER A 281 10.49 -4.00 -16.28
C SER A 281 10.01 -5.08 -17.25
N ASP A 282 9.51 -4.65 -18.42
CA ASP A 282 9.16 -5.56 -19.52
C ASP A 282 10.37 -6.43 -19.92
N GLU A 283 11.59 -5.87 -19.82
CA GLU A 283 12.84 -6.59 -20.10
C GLU A 283 13.11 -7.74 -19.13
N LEU A 284 12.45 -7.75 -17.96
CA LEU A 284 12.56 -8.81 -16.95
C LEU A 284 11.32 -9.72 -16.90
N GLY A 285 10.40 -9.61 -17.86
CA GLY A 285 9.25 -10.51 -18.01
C GLY A 285 7.88 -9.91 -17.69
N GLY A 286 7.78 -8.60 -17.47
CA GLY A 286 6.50 -7.87 -17.34
C GLY A 286 5.60 -8.36 -16.19
N GLU A 287 4.27 -8.22 -16.32
CA GLU A 287 3.29 -8.61 -15.28
C GLU A 287 3.42 -10.07 -14.81
N LEU A 288 3.86 -11.00 -15.68
CA LEU A 288 4.08 -12.42 -15.33
C LEU A 288 5.15 -12.60 -14.23
N THR A 289 5.89 -11.54 -13.95
CA THR A 289 6.98 -11.49 -12.98
C THR A 289 6.70 -10.50 -11.84
N SER A 290 5.46 -10.01 -11.69
CA SER A 290 5.09 -9.25 -10.50
C SER A 290 5.21 -10.13 -9.25
N LEU A 291 5.84 -9.59 -8.19
CA LEU A 291 5.84 -10.21 -6.87
C LEU A 291 4.75 -9.63 -5.97
N ILE A 292 4.03 -8.62 -6.44
CA ILE A 292 2.88 -8.04 -5.75
C ILE A 292 1.66 -8.88 -6.14
N GLN A 293 1.07 -9.51 -5.12
CA GLN A 293 -0.09 -10.39 -5.29
C GLN A 293 -1.39 -9.60 -5.21
N ASP A 294 -1.53 -8.79 -4.16
CA ASP A 294 -2.77 -8.12 -3.80
C ASP A 294 -2.48 -6.77 -3.16
N VAL A 295 -3.39 -5.83 -3.39
CA VAL A 295 -3.36 -4.50 -2.79
C VAL A 295 -4.74 -4.15 -2.26
N TYR A 296 -4.78 -3.74 -1.00
CA TYR A 296 -5.99 -3.37 -0.29
C TYR A 296 -5.88 -1.95 0.22
N ALA A 297 -7.02 -1.27 0.29
CA ALA A 297 -7.12 0.11 0.71
C ALA A 297 -8.19 0.21 1.80
N HIS A 298 -7.80 0.65 2.98
CA HIS A 298 -8.63 0.66 4.18
C HIS A 298 -8.78 2.09 4.73
N LEU A 299 -9.98 2.40 5.22
CA LEU A 299 -10.21 3.68 5.90
C LEU A 299 -9.63 3.63 7.30
N LEU A 300 -8.55 4.40 7.52
CA LEU A 300 -7.89 4.55 8.80
C LEU A 300 -8.82 5.23 9.81
N ILE A 301 -8.94 4.61 10.98
CA ILE A 301 -9.63 5.18 12.13
C ILE A 301 -8.59 5.86 13.04
N LYS A 302 -7.51 5.14 13.38
CA LYS A 302 -6.43 5.65 14.23
C LYS A 302 -5.19 4.75 14.13
N ASP A 303 -4.01 5.32 14.27
CA ASP A 303 -2.83 4.56 14.67
C ASP A 303 -2.99 4.14 16.14
N VAL A 304 -2.73 2.87 16.43
CA VAL A 304 -2.83 2.28 17.78
C VAL A 304 -1.54 1.55 18.12
N LEU A 305 -1.36 1.11 19.36
CA LEU A 305 -0.22 0.28 19.75
C LEU A 305 -0.72 -0.93 20.56
N ILE A 306 -0.56 -2.14 20.02
CA ILE A 306 -0.94 -3.35 20.76
C ILE A 306 0.11 -3.66 21.84
N ASP A 307 -0.11 -3.16 23.05
CA ASP A 307 0.79 -3.28 24.21
C ASP A 307 0.63 -4.62 24.98
N LEU A 308 0.37 -5.71 24.27
CA LEU A 308 0.27 -7.06 24.83
C LEU A 308 1.66 -7.74 24.91
N PRO A 309 1.90 -8.64 25.88
CA PRO A 309 3.17 -9.38 25.95
C PRO A 309 3.47 -10.13 24.65
N GLY A 310 4.68 -9.92 24.11
CA GLY A 310 5.14 -10.58 22.88
C GLY A 310 4.86 -9.82 21.59
N LYS A 311 4.17 -8.67 21.66
CA LYS A 311 4.05 -7.72 20.54
C LYS A 311 5.27 -6.81 20.47
N ASP A 312 5.51 -6.24 19.30
CA ASP A 312 6.54 -5.22 19.14
C ASP A 312 6.06 -3.86 19.65
N ASN A 313 6.94 -2.84 19.59
CA ASN A 313 6.60 -1.47 19.97
C ASN A 313 6.37 -0.59 18.73
N ILE A 314 5.90 -1.18 17.64
CA ILE A 314 5.60 -0.47 16.39
C ILE A 314 4.09 -0.22 16.38
N LYS A 315 3.67 1.00 16.02
CA LYS A 315 2.24 1.30 15.91
C LYS A 315 1.56 0.43 14.85
N ASP A 316 0.31 0.10 15.09
CA ASP A 316 -0.57 -0.68 14.23
C ASP A 316 -1.66 0.22 13.66
N PHE A 317 -2.40 -0.27 12.66
CA PHE A 317 -3.50 0.49 12.06
C PHE A 317 -4.85 -0.06 12.52
N LEU A 318 -5.64 0.75 13.22
CA LEU A 318 -7.06 0.48 13.43
C LEU A 318 -7.83 1.04 12.23
N ALA A 319 -8.48 0.18 11.46
CA ALA A 319 -9.12 0.57 10.21
C ALA A 319 -10.44 -0.16 9.97
N ARG A 320 -11.25 0.40 9.07
CA ARG A 320 -12.47 -0.27 8.58
C ARG A 320 -12.13 -1.32 7.55
N ASP A 321 -12.77 -2.47 7.67
CA ASP A 321 -12.73 -3.59 6.72
C ASP A 321 -14.18 -3.95 6.34
N GLY A 322 -14.66 -3.36 5.24
CA GLY A 322 -16.08 -3.37 4.89
C GLY A 322 -16.95 -2.81 6.03
N ASP A 323 -17.89 -3.63 6.52
CA ASP A 323 -18.77 -3.29 7.64
C ASP A 323 -18.13 -3.53 9.03
N SER A 324 -16.93 -4.11 9.08
CA SER A 324 -16.22 -4.45 10.30
C SER A 324 -15.07 -3.49 10.62
N ILE A 325 -14.53 -3.58 11.84
CA ILE A 325 -13.30 -2.89 12.22
C ILE A 325 -12.25 -3.95 12.51
N ARG A 326 -11.02 -3.70 12.06
CA ARG A 326 -9.87 -4.53 12.36
C ARG A 326 -8.69 -3.70 12.82
N VAL A 327 -7.84 -4.32 13.62
CA VAL A 327 -6.47 -3.86 13.79
C VAL A 327 -5.57 -4.68 12.88
N TYR A 328 -4.75 -3.99 12.10
CA TYR A 328 -3.77 -4.53 11.19
C TYR A 328 -2.40 -4.31 11.82
N SER A 329 -1.85 -5.37 12.40
CA SER A 329 -0.62 -5.23 13.18
C SER A 329 0.65 -5.34 12.37
N SER A 330 1.70 -4.71 12.89
CA SER A 330 3.11 -4.77 12.44
C SER A 330 3.67 -6.18 12.38
N ASP A 331 3.16 -7.11 13.20
CA ASP A 331 3.52 -8.52 13.16
C ASP A 331 2.78 -9.33 12.08
N GLY A 332 1.90 -8.69 11.30
CA GLY A 332 1.19 -9.29 10.17
C GLY A 332 -0.15 -9.95 10.50
N LEU A 333 -0.58 -9.88 11.77
CA LEU A 333 -1.90 -10.36 12.17
C LEU A 333 -2.99 -9.31 11.88
N ASP A 334 -4.18 -9.82 11.56
CA ASP A 334 -5.37 -9.02 11.33
C ASP A 334 -6.45 -9.46 12.32
N GLU A 335 -6.69 -8.66 13.36
CA GLU A 335 -7.60 -9.01 14.44
C GLU A 335 -8.90 -8.19 14.35
N GLN A 336 -10.04 -8.87 14.44
CA GLN A 336 -11.34 -8.21 14.45
C GLN A 336 -11.54 -7.46 15.77
N VAL A 337 -11.97 -6.20 15.66
CA VAL A 337 -12.23 -5.30 16.79
C VAL A 337 -13.73 -5.06 16.92
N ILE A 338 -14.26 -5.19 18.14
CA ILE A 338 -15.68 -4.94 18.40
C ILE A 338 -15.93 -3.45 18.65
N PRO A 339 -16.69 -2.75 17.79
CA PRO A 339 -17.04 -1.36 18.02
C PRO A 339 -18.14 -1.21 19.07
N TYR A 340 -18.02 -0.18 19.91
CA TYR A 340 -19.06 0.31 20.82
C TYR A 340 -19.33 1.78 20.51
N ARG A 341 -20.61 2.15 20.40
CA ARG A 341 -21.10 3.52 20.21
C ARG A 341 -21.86 4.00 21.43
N ASP A 342 -22.38 5.23 21.36
CA ASP A 342 -23.15 5.86 22.44
C ASP A 342 -24.29 4.97 22.95
N GLU A 343 -24.98 4.25 22.06
CA GLU A 343 -26.09 3.35 22.38
C GLU A 343 -25.67 2.04 23.06
N ASP A 344 -24.40 1.67 22.95
CA ASP A 344 -23.84 0.44 23.52
C ASP A 344 -23.14 0.68 24.87
N ALA A 345 -22.97 1.95 25.27
CA ALA A 345 -22.24 2.36 26.45
C ALA A 345 -23.15 2.98 27.51
N THR A 346 -22.86 2.73 28.78
CA THR A 346 -23.48 3.42 29.91
C THR A 346 -22.45 4.28 30.62
N THR A 347 -22.68 5.58 30.64
CA THR A 347 -21.83 6.56 31.33
C THR A 347 -22.41 6.90 32.70
N THR A 348 -21.59 6.85 33.74
CA THR A 348 -21.97 7.21 35.11
C THR A 348 -20.90 8.07 35.78
N GLY A 349 -21.34 8.97 36.67
CA GLY A 349 -20.48 9.99 37.28
C GLY A 349 -20.65 11.36 36.63
N ALA A 350 -20.25 12.41 37.35
CA ALA A 350 -20.20 13.78 36.86
C ALA A 350 -18.90 14.41 37.37
N PRO A 351 -17.98 14.81 36.48
CA PRO A 351 -16.63 15.20 36.89
C PRO A 351 -16.69 16.49 37.72
N SER A 352 -15.95 16.50 38.83
CA SER A 352 -15.80 17.66 39.72
C SER A 352 -14.41 17.68 40.35
N ASN A 353 -14.03 18.79 40.98
CA ASN A 353 -12.75 18.90 41.68
C ASN A 353 -12.57 17.88 42.83
N GLN A 354 -13.67 17.30 43.35
CA GLN A 354 -13.63 16.30 44.43
C GLN A 354 -13.74 14.86 43.90
N ASP A 355 -14.36 14.69 42.74
CA ASP A 355 -14.56 13.42 42.07
C ASP A 355 -14.38 13.62 40.56
N PRO A 356 -13.14 13.51 40.05
CA PRO A 356 -12.83 13.79 38.65
C PRO A 356 -13.14 12.62 37.73
N GLU A 357 -13.66 11.51 38.26
CA GLU A 357 -13.79 10.25 37.53
C GLU A 357 -15.16 10.12 36.87
N ILE A 358 -15.16 9.60 35.64
CA ILE A 358 -16.36 9.19 34.92
C ILE A 358 -16.17 7.73 34.53
N THR A 359 -17.16 6.90 34.82
CA THR A 359 -17.14 5.48 34.45
C THR A 359 -17.94 5.27 33.17
N VAL A 360 -17.28 4.68 32.17
CA VAL A 360 -17.90 4.19 30.94
C VAL A 360 -17.97 2.67 31.00
N ALA A 361 -19.17 2.12 30.96
CA ALA A 361 -19.42 0.68 30.96
C ALA A 361 -19.88 0.22 29.58
N VAL A 362 -19.20 -0.80 29.04
CA VAL A 362 -19.57 -1.52 27.82
C VAL A 362 -19.62 -3.02 28.10
N SER A 363 -20.29 -3.78 27.24
CA SER A 363 -20.31 -5.25 27.38
C SER A 363 -18.89 -5.82 27.22
N PRO A 364 -18.46 -6.79 28.04
CA PRO A 364 -17.13 -7.37 27.93
C PRO A 364 -16.99 -8.21 26.66
N THR A 365 -15.81 -8.13 26.05
CA THR A 365 -15.42 -8.93 24.88
C THR A 365 -14.27 -9.89 25.25
N GLY A 366 -14.12 -10.97 24.48
CA GLY A 366 -12.96 -11.86 24.60
C GLY A 366 -11.73 -11.42 23.79
N GLY A 367 -11.80 -10.27 23.12
CA GLY A 367 -10.80 -9.76 22.20
C GLY A 367 -10.79 -8.23 22.17
N PRO A 368 -10.07 -7.60 21.22
CA PRO A 368 -9.95 -6.15 21.17
C PRO A 368 -11.31 -5.47 20.94
N LEU A 369 -11.47 -4.28 21.52
CA LEU A 369 -12.66 -3.46 21.39
C LEU A 369 -12.26 -2.01 21.11
N TYR A 370 -13.15 -1.28 20.45
CA TYR A 370 -13.00 0.14 20.15
C TYR A 370 -14.25 0.89 20.61
N VAL A 371 -14.10 1.85 21.51
CA VAL A 371 -15.22 2.64 22.04
C VAL A 371 -15.18 4.04 21.44
N LYS A 372 -16.20 4.40 20.66
CA LYS A 372 -16.40 5.75 20.13
C LYS A 372 -17.72 6.30 20.63
N ILE A 373 -17.65 7.08 21.70
CA ILE A 373 -18.81 7.73 22.34
C ILE A 373 -18.61 9.25 22.39
N SER A 374 -19.69 9.96 22.62
CA SER A 374 -19.69 11.38 22.96
C SER A 374 -18.89 11.60 24.24
N GLU A 375 -18.10 12.69 24.29
CA GLU A 375 -17.24 12.99 25.43
C GLU A 375 -18.08 13.05 26.73
N PRO A 376 -17.84 12.13 27.69
CA PRO A 376 -18.71 11.97 28.86
C PRO A 376 -18.85 13.19 29.77
N GLY A 377 -17.84 14.07 29.82
CA GLY A 377 -17.84 15.33 30.56
C GLY A 377 -18.49 16.52 29.84
N GLY A 378 -19.01 16.33 28.62
CA GLY A 378 -19.60 17.38 27.80
C GLY A 378 -18.59 18.43 27.31
N GLY A 379 -17.31 18.09 27.22
CA GLY A 379 -16.22 18.96 26.80
C GLY A 379 -15.74 19.94 27.87
N ASN A 380 -16.24 19.83 29.11
CA ASN A 380 -15.93 20.78 30.18
C ASN A 380 -14.61 20.48 30.90
N VAL A 381 -14.09 19.25 30.75
CA VAL A 381 -12.88 18.76 31.40
C VAL A 381 -12.02 18.04 30.39
N GLU A 382 -10.70 18.19 30.52
CA GLU A 382 -9.73 17.46 29.70
C GLU A 382 -9.57 16.02 30.23
N ILE A 383 -9.55 15.05 29.32
CA ILE A 383 -9.30 13.65 29.68
C ILE A 383 -7.81 13.49 29.98
N SER A 384 -7.48 13.34 31.25
CA SER A 384 -6.08 13.13 31.67
C SER A 384 -5.61 11.69 31.48
N SER A 385 -6.51 10.70 31.60
CA SER A 385 -6.21 9.30 31.37
C SER A 385 -7.44 8.41 31.34
N VAL A 386 -7.30 7.23 30.74
CA VAL A 386 -8.30 6.17 30.78
C VAL A 386 -7.71 4.96 31.50
N VAL A 387 -8.47 4.40 32.45
CA VAL A 387 -8.08 3.22 33.23
C VAL A 387 -9.16 2.16 33.09
N ARG A 388 -8.75 0.96 32.68
CA ARG A 388 -9.64 -0.21 32.59
C ARG A 388 -10.04 -0.70 33.99
N SER A 389 -11.12 -1.46 34.06
CA SER A 389 -11.62 -2.06 35.31
C SER A 389 -10.65 -3.02 35.99
N ASP A 390 -9.65 -3.54 35.26
CA ASP A 390 -8.54 -4.36 35.79
C ASP A 390 -7.36 -3.52 36.33
N GLY A 391 -7.47 -2.20 36.30
CA GLY A 391 -6.43 -1.26 36.73
C GLY A 391 -5.39 -0.92 35.66
N LYS A 392 -5.49 -1.49 34.45
CA LYS A 392 -4.57 -1.14 33.35
C LYS A 392 -4.87 0.27 32.84
N ARG A 393 -3.87 1.15 32.92
CA ARG A 393 -3.90 2.46 32.27
C ARG A 393 -3.69 2.28 30.77
N LEU A 394 -4.57 2.84 29.96
CA LEU A 394 -4.42 2.84 28.51
C LEU A 394 -3.37 3.87 28.08
N LEU A 395 -2.61 3.52 27.04
CA LEU A 395 -1.70 4.44 26.36
C LEU A 395 -2.50 5.51 25.63
N SER A 396 -1.93 6.71 25.46
CA SER A 396 -2.56 7.78 24.67
C SER A 396 -2.77 7.40 23.20
N ASP A 397 -1.94 6.49 22.69
CA ASP A 397 -2.08 5.94 21.35
C ASP A 397 -3.35 5.07 21.21
N ASN A 398 -3.89 4.51 22.30
CA ASN A 398 -5.02 3.58 22.29
C ASN A 398 -6.38 4.21 22.63
#